data_AF-A0A970FYN9-F1
#
_entry.id   AF-A0A970FYN9-F1
#
_cell.length_a   1.000
_cell.length_b   1.000
_cell.length_c   1.000
_cell.angle_alpha   90.00
_cell.angle_beta   90.00
_cell.angle_gamma   90.00
#
_symmetry.space_group_name_H-M   'P 1'
#
loop_
_entity.id
_entity.type
_entity.pdbx_description
1 polymer ?
#
loop_
_entity_poly.entity_id
_entity_poly.type
_entity_poly.pdbx_seq_one_letter_code
_entity_poly.pdbx_strand_id
1 'polypeptide(L)'
;MLAALCVTKPRKGLFGLRRRAAVRAEITDSGSGKFLKITAEQGRKGLDWDRVRMAAGRESGRLLLPQGLLPPPGCGIKPFRGVELQRKLMSHAAAALLKNAAVSPRLVRISVYDPQAAMPELPLLLVPFAADIRVCTNRPERYAPQKHAAMREYGAVLTVTTRAGQLTESLLVLAPNANP
;
A
#
# COMPACT_ATOMS: atom_id res chain seq x y z
N MET A 1 4.86 -10.60 3.23
CA MET A 1 4.64 -11.70 2.26
C MET A 1 3.20 -11.61 1.79
N LEU A 2 2.88 -11.79 0.52
CA LEU A 2 1.47 -11.71 0.08
C LEU A 2 0.70 -12.91 0.66
N ALA A 3 -0.51 -12.71 1.16
CA ALA A 3 -1.35 -13.78 1.70
C ALA A 3 -2.74 -13.74 1.07
N ALA A 4 -3.26 -14.90 0.66
CA ALA A 4 -4.53 -15.03 -0.03
C ALA A 4 -5.42 -16.08 0.62
N LEU A 5 -6.70 -15.76 0.78
CA LEU A 5 -7.73 -16.67 1.24
C LEU A 5 -8.43 -17.32 0.04
N CYS A 6 -8.41 -18.64 -0.01
CA CYS A 6 -9.19 -19.46 -0.92
C CYS A 6 -10.31 -20.13 -0.13
N VAL A 7 -11.55 -19.93 -0.57
CA VAL A 7 -12.72 -20.56 0.04
C VAL A 7 -13.12 -21.77 -0.79
N THR A 8 -13.20 -22.94 -0.15
CA THR A 8 -13.63 -24.18 -0.78
C THR A 8 -14.95 -24.66 -0.18
N LYS A 9 -15.74 -25.37 -0.99
CA LYS A 9 -16.90 -26.08 -0.47
C LYS A 9 -16.43 -27.33 0.28
N PRO A 10 -17.08 -27.72 1.37
CA PRO A 10 -16.72 -28.91 2.13
C PRO A 10 -16.86 -30.15 1.23
N ARG A 11 -15.83 -30.99 1.20
CA ARG A 11 -15.90 -32.28 0.50
C ARG A 11 -16.94 -33.16 1.19
N LYS A 12 -17.91 -33.68 0.43
CA LYS A 12 -18.84 -34.72 0.93
C LYS A 12 -18.00 -35.96 1.24
N GLY A 13 -17.75 -36.23 2.52
CA GLY A 13 -17.10 -37.47 2.94
C GLY A 13 -18.03 -38.65 2.65
N LEU A 14 -17.48 -39.71 2.04
CA LEU A 14 -18.03 -41.06 2.18
C LEU A 14 -17.89 -41.44 3.66
N PHE A 15 -18.99 -41.88 4.28
CA PHE A 15 -19.17 -42.18 5.70
C PHE A 15 -19.36 -40.96 6.62
N GLY A 16 -20.50 -40.94 7.32
CA GLY A 16 -21.14 -39.78 7.96
C GLY A 16 -20.47 -39.14 9.17
N LEU A 17 -19.14 -39.22 9.31
CA LEU A 17 -18.41 -38.43 10.29
C LEU A 17 -18.16 -37.01 9.75
N ARG A 18 -18.88 -36.04 10.32
CA ARG A 18 -18.70 -34.61 10.06
C ARG A 18 -17.29 -34.18 10.49
N ARG A 19 -16.40 -33.96 9.53
CA ARG A 19 -15.12 -33.27 9.79
C ARG A 19 -15.37 -31.78 10.03
N ARG A 20 -14.69 -31.22 11.03
CA ARG A 20 -14.67 -29.78 11.31
C ARG A 20 -14.06 -29.07 10.09
N ALA A 21 -14.65 -27.95 9.67
CA ALA A 21 -14.17 -27.18 8.51
C ALA A 21 -12.67 -26.95 8.62
N ALA A 22 -11.92 -27.43 7.61
CA ALA A 22 -10.48 -27.36 7.61
C ALA A 22 -10.02 -25.96 7.18
N VAL A 23 -9.09 -25.38 7.94
CA VAL A 23 -8.28 -24.25 7.52
C VAL A 23 -6.85 -24.76 7.38
N ARG A 24 -6.24 -24.55 6.23
CA ARG A 24 -4.86 -24.94 5.93
C ARG A 24 -4.10 -23.74 5.40
N ALA A 25 -2.86 -23.57 5.84
CA ALA A 25 -1.94 -22.58 5.33
C ALA A 25 -0.75 -23.28 4.69
N GLU A 26 -0.38 -22.85 3.49
CA GLU A 26 0.79 -23.35 2.76
C GLU A 26 1.51 -22.17 2.09
N ILE A 27 2.83 -22.24 1.97
CA ILE A 27 3.57 -21.32 1.13
C ILE A 27 3.55 -21.89 -0.28
N THR A 28 3.14 -21.09 -1.26
CA THR A 28 3.07 -21.47 -2.68
C THR A 28 3.94 -20.52 -3.49
N ASP A 29 4.60 -21.05 -4.51
CA ASP A 29 5.32 -20.28 -5.52
C ASP A 29 4.36 -19.90 -6.67
N SER A 30 4.33 -18.63 -7.08
CA SER A 30 3.60 -18.19 -8.28
C SER A 30 4.33 -17.03 -8.93
N GLY A 31 4.63 -17.19 -10.22
CA GLY A 31 5.43 -16.23 -10.98
C GLY A 31 6.77 -15.98 -10.31
N SER A 32 7.03 -14.73 -9.94
CA SER A 32 8.30 -14.24 -9.39
C SER A 32 8.41 -14.28 -7.86
N GLY A 33 7.47 -14.88 -7.14
CA GLY A 33 7.52 -14.84 -5.67
C GLY A 33 6.75 -15.91 -4.92
N LYS A 34 7.00 -15.95 -3.60
CA LYS A 34 6.33 -16.80 -2.61
C LYS A 34 5.17 -16.06 -1.98
N PHE A 35 4.05 -16.74 -1.82
CA PHE A 35 2.87 -16.22 -1.13
C PHE A 35 2.27 -17.27 -0.19
N LEU A 36 1.61 -16.78 0.85
CA LEU A 36 0.89 -17.60 1.83
C LEU A 36 -0.52 -17.86 1.31
N LYS A 37 -0.81 -19.11 0.95
CA LYS A 37 -2.15 -19.53 0.56
C LYS A 37 -2.87 -20.14 1.74
N ILE A 38 -3.99 -19.54 2.11
CA ILE A 38 -4.89 -20.02 3.18
C ILE A 38 -6.12 -20.62 2.52
N THR A 39 -6.31 -21.93 2.64
CA THR A 39 -7.52 -22.59 2.17
C THR A 39 -8.46 -22.83 3.34
N ALA A 40 -9.68 -22.31 3.28
CA ALA A 40 -10.70 -22.48 4.30
C ALA A 40 -11.97 -23.09 3.72
N GLU A 41 -12.45 -24.17 4.34
CA GLU A 41 -13.72 -24.79 3.97
C GLU A 41 -14.90 -23.98 4.53
N GLN A 42 -15.88 -23.65 3.69
CA GLN A 42 -17.09 -22.94 4.11
C GLN A 42 -18.11 -23.91 4.71
N GLY A 43 -18.25 -23.89 6.03
CA GLY A 43 -19.27 -24.68 6.73
C GLY A 43 -20.68 -24.06 6.63
N ARG A 44 -21.68 -24.76 7.18
CA ARG A 44 -23.07 -24.24 7.26
C ARG A 44 -23.19 -22.90 8.00
N LYS A 45 -22.29 -22.64 8.96
CA LYS A 45 -22.23 -21.40 9.75
C LYS A 45 -21.30 -20.34 9.14
N GLY A 46 -20.79 -20.57 7.92
CA GLY A 46 -19.79 -19.73 7.29
C GLY A 46 -18.35 -20.18 7.57
N LEU A 47 -17.41 -19.26 7.43
CA LEU A 47 -15.98 -19.48 7.65
C LEU A 47 -15.61 -19.35 9.12
N ASP A 48 -14.66 -20.17 9.57
CA ASP A 48 -14.03 -20.01 10.89
C ASP A 48 -12.96 -18.91 10.80
N TRP A 49 -13.40 -17.67 11.03
CA TRP A 49 -12.56 -16.48 10.89
C TRP A 49 -11.41 -16.42 11.89
N ASP A 50 -11.57 -17.00 13.08
CA ASP A 50 -10.50 -17.08 14.07
C ASP A 50 -9.39 -18.00 13.58
N ARG A 51 -9.74 -19.16 13.01
CA ARG A 51 -8.75 -20.05 12.38
C ARG A 51 -8.10 -19.42 11.15
N VAL A 52 -8.84 -18.69 10.33
CA VAL A 52 -8.28 -17.95 9.20
C VAL A 52 -7.29 -16.89 9.69
N ARG A 53 -7.61 -16.14 10.75
CA ARG A 53 -6.71 -15.15 11.35
C ARG A 53 -5.44 -15.80 11.90
N MET A 54 -5.58 -16.89 12.64
CA MET A 54 -4.43 -17.64 13.18
C MET A 54 -3.52 -18.14 12.05
N ALA A 55 -4.11 -18.70 10.99
CA ALA A 55 -3.38 -19.15 9.80
C ALA A 55 -2.68 -18.01 9.05
N ALA A 56 -3.28 -16.82 9.02
CA ALA A 56 -2.71 -15.63 8.39
C ALA A 56 -1.61 -14.96 9.23
N GLY A 57 -1.66 -15.10 10.56
CA GLY A 57 -0.71 -14.49 11.48
C GLY A 57 -0.57 -12.99 11.25
N ARG A 58 0.66 -12.52 11.01
CA ARG A 58 0.98 -11.10 10.75
C ARG A 58 0.36 -10.56 9.44
N GLU A 59 -0.03 -11.44 8.53
CA GLU A 59 -0.61 -11.08 7.23
C GLU A 59 -2.14 -10.88 7.30
N SER A 60 -2.77 -11.17 8.44
CA SER A 60 -4.22 -11.00 8.66
C SER A 60 -4.74 -9.60 8.34
N GLY A 61 -3.92 -8.56 8.55
CA GLY A 61 -4.26 -7.18 8.26
C GLY A 61 -4.20 -6.77 6.78
N ARG A 62 -3.87 -7.68 5.86
CA ARG A 62 -3.72 -7.39 4.42
C ARG A 62 -3.96 -8.63 3.56
N LEU A 63 -5.04 -9.35 3.85
CA LEU A 63 -5.37 -10.61 3.19
C LEU A 63 -6.07 -10.36 1.85
N LEU A 64 -5.60 -10.97 0.76
CA LEU A 64 -6.38 -11.03 -0.48
C LEU A 64 -7.60 -11.91 -0.22
N LEU A 65 -8.79 -11.34 -0.34
CA LEU A 65 -10.06 -12.02 -0.10
C LEU A 65 -10.72 -12.37 -1.44
N PRO A 66 -11.47 -13.49 -1.51
CA PRO A 66 -12.36 -13.75 -2.63
C PRO A 66 -13.33 -12.59 -2.83
N GLN A 67 -13.69 -12.32 -4.09
CA GLN A 67 -14.62 -11.26 -4.42
C GLN A 67 -15.95 -11.43 -3.67
N GLY A 68 -16.47 -10.33 -3.11
CA GLY A 68 -17.72 -10.32 -2.35
C GLY A 68 -17.63 -10.91 -0.93
N LEU A 69 -16.48 -11.45 -0.52
CA LEU A 69 -16.29 -11.95 0.84
C LEU A 69 -15.86 -10.82 1.78
N LEU A 70 -16.74 -10.46 2.72
CA LEU A 70 -16.47 -9.46 3.74
C LEU A 70 -16.21 -10.13 5.10
N PRO A 71 -15.05 -9.89 5.75
CA PRO A 71 -14.80 -10.36 7.10
C PRO A 71 -15.74 -9.66 8.10
N PRO A 72 -16.25 -10.36 9.13
CA PRO A 72 -17.04 -9.75 10.18
C PRO A 72 -16.28 -8.61 10.90
N PRO A 73 -16.98 -7.57 11.38
CA PRO A 73 -16.37 -6.54 12.20
C PRO A 73 -15.64 -7.14 13.40
N GLY A 74 -14.46 -6.60 13.74
CA GLY A 74 -13.70 -7.04 14.91
C GLY A 74 -12.94 -8.37 14.78
N CYS A 75 -13.08 -9.12 13.68
CA CYS A 75 -12.37 -10.40 13.51
C CYS A 75 -10.85 -10.27 13.27
N GLY A 76 -10.32 -9.04 13.17
CA GLY A 76 -8.89 -8.78 13.00
C GLY A 76 -8.33 -9.06 11.60
N ILE A 77 -9.18 -9.47 10.65
CA ILE A 77 -8.81 -9.62 9.24
C ILE A 77 -9.19 -8.36 8.48
N LYS A 78 -8.26 -7.85 7.67
CA LYS A 78 -8.51 -6.71 6.78
C LYS A 78 -8.19 -7.11 5.34
N PRO A 79 -9.01 -6.70 4.37
CA PRO A 79 -8.71 -6.92 2.97
C PRO A 79 -7.41 -6.23 2.60
N PHE A 80 -6.61 -6.90 1.77
CA PHE A 80 -5.50 -6.27 1.07
C PHE A 80 -6.04 -5.06 0.30
N ARG A 81 -5.54 -3.88 0.62
CA ARG A 81 -5.76 -2.69 -0.19
C ARG A 81 -4.51 -2.49 -1.03
N GLY A 82 -4.68 -2.37 -2.34
CA GLY A 82 -3.59 -2.14 -3.30
C GLY A 82 -2.92 -0.77 -3.17
N VAL A 83 -2.98 -0.14 -2.00
CA VAL A 83 -2.44 1.20 -1.73
C VAL A 83 -0.94 1.25 -2.04
N GLU A 84 -0.18 0.20 -1.72
CA GLU A 84 1.24 0.15 -2.08
C GLU A 84 1.48 0.08 -3.59
N LEU A 85 0.63 -0.66 -4.32
CA LEU A 85 0.69 -0.69 -5.79
C LEU A 85 0.29 0.66 -6.37
N GLN A 86 -0.79 1.26 -5.89
CA GLN A 86 -1.27 2.57 -6.30
C GLN A 86 -0.20 3.65 -6.10
N ARG A 87 0.44 3.67 -4.92
CA ARG A 87 1.54 4.57 -4.59
C ARG A 87 2.74 4.39 -5.52
N LYS A 88 3.13 3.15 -5.82
CA LYS A 88 4.19 2.86 -6.78
C LYS A 88 3.82 3.30 -8.20
N LEU A 89 2.61 2.99 -8.65
CA LEU A 89 2.14 3.42 -9.97
C LEU A 89 2.11 4.95 -10.08
N MET A 90 1.65 5.64 -9.03
CA MET A 90 1.66 7.09 -8.94
C MET A 90 3.09 7.65 -9.07
N SER A 91 4.05 7.14 -8.29
CA SER A 91 5.43 7.66 -8.34
C SER A 91 6.10 7.40 -9.68
N HIS A 92 5.90 6.22 -10.27
CA HIS A 92 6.42 5.89 -11.60
C HIS A 92 5.76 6.73 -12.71
N ALA A 93 4.44 6.92 -12.65
CA ALA A 93 3.71 7.77 -13.61
C ALA A 93 4.16 9.22 -13.49
N ALA A 94 4.32 9.75 -12.28
CA ALA A 94 4.83 11.10 -12.05
C ALA A 94 6.22 11.30 -12.69
N ALA A 95 7.16 10.39 -12.43
CA ALA A 95 8.49 10.45 -13.01
C ALA A 95 8.45 10.36 -14.55
N ALA A 96 7.57 9.53 -15.12
CA ALA A 96 7.40 9.43 -16.57
C ALA A 96 6.83 10.72 -17.17
N LEU A 97 5.81 11.32 -16.54
CA LEU A 97 5.21 12.59 -16.96
C LEU A 97 6.25 13.72 -16.93
N LEU A 98 7.03 13.81 -15.84
CA LEU A 98 8.05 14.84 -15.69
C LEU A 98 9.19 14.71 -16.70
N LYS A 99 9.61 13.48 -17.04
CA LYS A 99 10.57 13.22 -18.12
C LYS A 99 10.05 13.67 -19.48
N ASN A 100 8.76 13.46 -19.74
CA ASN A 100 8.14 13.76 -21.03
C ASN A 100 7.73 15.22 -21.20
N ALA A 101 7.58 15.97 -20.10
CA ALA A 101 7.08 17.35 -20.12
C ALA A 101 8.00 18.36 -20.85
N ALA A 102 9.26 18.00 -21.13
CA ALA A 102 10.25 18.85 -21.78
C ALA A 102 10.45 20.25 -21.12
N VAL A 103 10.07 20.40 -19.85
CA VAL A 103 10.28 21.61 -19.06
C VAL A 103 11.63 21.53 -18.35
N SER A 104 12.39 22.62 -18.35
CA SER A 104 13.63 22.69 -17.58
C SER A 104 13.33 22.50 -16.08
N PRO A 105 13.98 21.54 -15.39
CA PRO A 105 13.78 21.31 -13.96
C PRO A 105 13.92 22.57 -13.09
N ARG A 106 14.72 23.55 -13.55
CA ARG A 106 14.94 24.84 -12.88
C ARG A 106 13.68 25.69 -12.74
N LEU A 107 12.69 25.47 -13.59
CA LEU A 107 11.41 26.20 -13.60
C LEU A 107 10.28 25.41 -12.96
N VAL A 108 10.54 24.17 -12.55
CA VAL A 108 9.51 23.25 -12.09
C VAL A 108 9.41 23.30 -10.57
N ARG A 109 8.18 23.50 -10.09
CA ARG A 109 7.77 23.27 -8.70
C ARG A 109 6.90 22.02 -8.63
N ILE A 110 7.24 21.10 -7.73
CA ILE A 110 6.43 19.90 -7.46
C ILE A 110 6.03 19.88 -6.00
N SER A 111 4.78 19.50 -5.75
CA SER A 111 4.23 19.40 -4.41
C SER A 111 3.82 17.97 -4.07
N VAL A 112 4.06 17.57 -2.83
CA VAL A 112 3.59 16.32 -2.25
C VAL A 112 2.62 16.64 -1.11
N TYR A 113 1.37 16.22 -1.25
CA TYR A 113 0.37 16.30 -0.20
C TYR A 113 0.28 14.95 0.53
N ASP A 114 1.00 14.82 1.65
CA ASP A 114 1.03 13.60 2.46
C ASP A 114 0.79 13.91 3.94
N PRO A 115 -0.46 14.19 4.35
CA PRO A 115 -0.82 14.52 5.72
C PRO A 115 -0.34 13.50 6.77
N GLN A 116 -0.23 12.23 6.38
CA GLN A 116 0.11 11.13 7.29
C GLN A 116 1.57 10.68 7.21
N ALA A 117 2.36 11.30 6.33
CA ALA A 117 3.75 10.94 6.04
C ALA A 117 3.89 9.43 5.76
N ALA A 118 3.08 8.94 4.82
CA ALA A 118 3.07 7.54 4.40
C ALA A 118 4.08 7.21 3.31
N MET A 119 4.57 8.19 2.57
CA MET A 119 5.64 8.05 1.58
C MET A 119 6.70 9.13 1.79
N PRO A 120 7.45 9.10 2.90
CA PRO A 120 8.48 10.09 3.17
C PRO A 120 9.60 10.09 2.12
N GLU A 121 9.84 8.96 1.44
CA GLU A 121 10.83 8.80 0.36
C GLU A 121 10.43 9.43 -0.98
N LEU A 122 9.14 9.66 -1.21
CA LEU A 122 8.63 10.15 -2.49
C LEU A 122 9.31 11.44 -2.99
N PRO A 123 9.57 12.47 -2.14
CA PRO A 123 10.17 13.70 -2.63
C PRO A 123 11.58 13.54 -3.19
N LEU A 124 12.39 12.60 -2.67
CA LEU A 124 13.74 12.37 -3.19
C LEU A 124 13.72 11.88 -4.65
N LEU A 125 12.69 11.09 -5.01
CA LEU A 125 12.49 10.63 -6.39
C LEU A 125 12.18 11.79 -7.35
N LEU A 126 11.74 12.93 -6.83
CA LEU A 126 11.32 14.10 -7.60
C LEU A 126 12.43 15.14 -7.78
N VAL A 127 13.50 15.07 -6.96
CA VAL A 127 14.63 16.03 -6.97
C VAL A 127 15.24 16.22 -8.36
N PRO A 128 15.45 15.17 -9.19
CA PRO A 128 15.99 15.36 -10.53
C PRO A 128 15.11 16.18 -11.49
N PHE A 129 13.83 16.39 -11.14
CA PHE A 129 12.83 16.98 -12.04
C PHE A 129 12.35 18.37 -11.61
N ALA A 130 12.78 18.88 -10.46
CA ALA A 130 12.31 20.15 -9.93
C ALA A 130 13.34 20.88 -9.09
N ALA A 131 13.36 22.21 -9.19
CA ALA A 131 14.15 23.08 -8.34
C ALA A 131 13.47 23.40 -7.00
N ASP A 132 12.14 23.33 -6.93
CA ASP A 132 11.37 23.57 -5.71
C ASP A 132 10.46 22.38 -5.43
N ILE A 133 10.74 21.66 -4.35
CA ILE A 133 9.93 20.54 -3.88
C ILE A 133 9.34 20.87 -2.52
N ARG A 134 8.01 20.83 -2.45
CA ARG A 134 7.25 21.13 -1.24
C ARG A 134 6.49 19.93 -0.75
N VAL A 135 6.49 19.70 0.55
CA VAL A 135 5.75 18.64 1.21
C VAL A 135 4.78 19.27 2.18
N CYS A 136 3.48 19.06 1.97
CA CYS A 136 2.45 19.37 2.96
C CYS A 136 2.18 18.11 3.79
N THR A 137 2.46 18.17 5.09
CA THR A 137 2.26 17.04 6.01
C THR A 137 1.91 17.52 7.42
N ASN A 138 1.17 16.70 8.17
CA ASN A 138 0.95 16.93 9.60
C ASN A 138 2.05 16.27 10.46
N ARG A 139 3.03 15.61 9.84
CA ARG A 139 4.10 14.84 10.48
C ARG A 139 5.49 15.21 9.91
N PRO A 140 5.92 16.48 10.07
CA PRO A 140 7.15 16.98 9.45
C PRO A 140 8.41 16.25 9.90
N GLU A 141 8.42 15.70 11.13
CA GLU A 141 9.51 14.93 11.70
C GLU A 141 9.87 13.70 10.86
N ARG A 142 8.89 13.09 10.19
CA ARG A 142 9.12 11.92 9.33
C ARG A 142 9.89 12.22 8.06
N TYR A 143 10.00 13.49 7.68
CA TYR A 143 10.74 13.95 6.50
C TYR A 143 12.15 14.44 6.84
N ALA A 144 12.56 14.45 8.11
CA ALA A 144 13.88 14.92 8.50
C ALA A 144 15.04 14.16 7.79
N PRO A 145 15.00 12.81 7.65
CA PRO A 145 16.01 12.08 6.89
C PRO A 145 16.06 12.53 5.42
N GLN A 146 14.92 12.78 4.80
CA GLN A 146 14.83 13.14 3.38
C GLN A 146 15.23 14.59 3.12
N LYS A 147 14.97 15.51 4.05
CA LYS A 147 15.56 16.86 4.02
C LYS A 147 17.08 16.78 4.01
N HIS A 148 17.64 15.93 4.87
CA HIS A 148 19.08 15.78 4.99
C HIS A 148 19.68 15.13 3.73
N ALA A 149 19.07 14.06 3.21
CA ALA A 149 19.49 13.40 1.98
C ALA A 149 19.41 14.32 0.77
N ALA A 150 18.32 15.09 0.61
CA ALA A 150 18.15 16.04 -0.50
C ALA A 150 19.29 17.07 -0.56
N MET A 151 19.66 17.64 0.60
CA MET A 151 20.77 18.60 0.68
C MET A 151 22.12 17.92 0.43
N ARG A 152 22.38 16.80 1.10
CA ARG A 152 23.68 16.12 1.06
C ARG A 152 23.99 15.53 -0.32
N GLU A 153 23.01 14.91 -0.96
CA GLU A 153 23.20 14.16 -2.21
C GLU A 153 22.97 15.02 -3.46
N TYR A 154 22.10 16.03 -3.37
CA TYR A 154 21.66 16.80 -4.54
C TYR A 154 21.82 18.32 -4.39
N GLY A 155 22.25 18.82 -3.22
CA GLY A 155 22.25 20.26 -2.93
C GLY A 155 20.85 20.89 -2.93
N ALA A 156 19.80 20.08 -2.81
CA ALA A 156 18.41 20.51 -2.94
C ALA A 156 17.79 20.79 -1.57
N VAL A 157 16.98 21.86 -1.50
CA VAL A 157 16.19 22.19 -0.30
C VAL A 157 14.80 21.57 -0.42
N LEU A 158 14.49 20.65 0.50
CA LEU A 158 13.13 20.14 0.66
C LEU A 158 12.35 21.02 1.64
N THR A 159 11.31 21.70 1.15
CA THR A 159 10.43 22.53 1.98
C THR A 159 9.32 21.66 2.57
N VAL A 160 9.20 21.62 3.90
CA VAL A 160 8.14 20.85 4.59
C VAL A 160 7.26 21.83 5.36
N THR A 161 5.95 21.72 5.17
CA THR A 161 4.96 22.65 5.69
C THR A 161 3.70 21.91 6.12
N THR A 162 2.88 22.53 6.97
CA THR A 162 1.54 22.06 7.32
C THR A 162 0.45 22.78 6.53
N ARG A 163 0.82 23.82 5.75
CA ARG A 163 -0.12 24.72 5.07
C ARG A 163 -0.35 24.28 3.62
N ALA A 164 -1.51 23.70 3.33
CA ALA A 164 -1.88 23.25 1.99
C ALA A 164 -1.91 24.39 0.94
N GLY A 165 -2.21 25.63 1.36
CA GLY A 165 -2.15 26.80 0.48
C GLY A 165 -0.76 27.10 -0.10
N GLN A 166 0.31 26.47 0.41
CA GLN A 166 1.65 26.61 -0.15
C GLN A 166 1.96 25.66 -1.32
N LEU A 167 1.00 24.78 -1.67
CA LEU A 167 1.12 23.86 -2.81
C LEU A 167 0.65 24.48 -4.13
N THR A 168 0.11 25.70 -4.09
CA THR A 168 -0.32 26.45 -5.28
C THR A 168 0.84 26.66 -6.26
N GLU A 169 0.50 26.81 -7.55
CA GLU A 169 1.45 27.01 -8.66
C GLU A 169 2.43 25.84 -8.88
N SER A 170 2.15 24.67 -8.31
CA SER A 170 2.93 23.48 -8.60
C SER A 170 2.54 22.92 -9.95
N LEU A 171 3.52 22.58 -10.79
CA LEU A 171 3.29 21.90 -12.06
C LEU A 171 2.61 20.55 -11.84
N LEU A 172 2.96 19.89 -10.74
CA LEU A 172 2.42 18.61 -10.33
C LEU A 172 2.20 18.56 -8.81
N VAL A 173 1.07 18.01 -8.40
CA VAL A 173 0.77 17.69 -7.00
C VAL A 173 0.54 16.19 -6.88
N LEU A 174 1.30 15.52 -6.01
CA LEU A 174 1.18 14.09 -5.71
C LEU A 174 0.55 13.87 -4.34
N ALA A 175 -0.49 13.04 -4.29
CA ALA A 175 -1.22 12.74 -3.06
C ALA A 175 -1.27 11.22 -2.82
N PRO A 176 -0.25 10.64 -2.15
CA PRO A 176 -0.11 9.18 -2.01
C PRO A 176 -1.25 8.49 -1.24
N ASN A 177 -2.04 9.26 -0.49
CA ASN A 177 -3.18 8.79 0.29
C ASN A 177 -4.39 9.72 0.15
N ALA A 178 -4.54 10.42 -0.98
CA ALA A 178 -5.84 11.02 -1.27
C ALA A 178 -6.88 9.88 -1.26
N ASN A 179 -7.77 9.89 -0.27
CA ASN A 179 -8.96 9.05 -0.33
C ASN A 179 -9.72 9.45 -1.60
N PRO A 180 -10.13 8.50 -2.46
CA PRO A 180 -11.22 8.79 -3.39
C PRO A 180 -12.49 9.15 -2.61
#